data_AF-A0A136KLH7-F1
#
_entry.id   AF-A0A136KLH7-F1
#
_cell.length_a   1.000
_cell.length_b   1.000
_cell.length_c   1.000
_cell.angle_alpha   90.00
_cell.angle_beta   90.00
_cell.angle_gamma   90.00
#
_symmetry.space_group_name_H-M   'P 1'
#
loop_
_entity.id
_entity.type
_entity.pdbx_description
1 polymer ?
#
loop_
_entity_poly.entity_id
_entity_poly.type
_entity_poly.pdbx_seq_one_letter_code
_entity_poly.pdbx_strand_id
1 'polypeptide(L)'
;MALPNRSGNPNPSPARMARAEQKYQRLSHILEDLREAIDTAKGLLSHEDPATALKAANSVGQLAISYVRVYETGEIETRLLVLEEASQRQ
;
A
#
# COMPACT_ATOMS: atom_id res chain seq x y z
N MET A 1 11.23 7.49 47.40
CA MET A 1 11.91 8.13 46.26
C MET A 1 11.11 7.81 45.01
N ALA A 2 10.34 8.76 44.48
CA ALA A 2 9.64 8.62 43.21
C ALA A 2 10.61 9.00 42.08
N LEU A 3 10.71 8.16 41.05
CA LEU A 3 11.55 8.42 39.88
C LEU A 3 10.96 9.56 39.04
N PRO A 4 11.79 10.48 38.51
CA PRO A 4 11.31 11.60 37.72
C PRO A 4 10.70 11.11 36.40
N ASN A 5 9.50 11.61 36.13
CA ASN A 5 8.73 11.43 34.91
C ASN A 5 9.58 11.82 33.68
N ARG A 6 9.80 10.87 32.76
CA ARG A 6 10.47 11.10 31.46
C ARG A 6 9.49 11.76 30.48
N SER A 7 8.96 12.93 30.82
CA SER A 7 8.09 13.69 29.93
C SER A 7 8.92 14.66 29.09
N GLY A 8 9.49 14.16 27.99
CA GLY A 8 10.27 15.01 27.09
C GLY A 8 10.39 14.51 25.66
N ASN A 9 9.70 13.44 25.27
CA ASN A 9 9.64 13.05 23.87
C ASN A 9 8.41 13.72 23.25
N PRO A 10 8.57 14.67 22.30
CA PRO A 10 7.43 15.22 21.57
C PRO A 10 6.68 14.05 20.95
N ASN A 11 5.36 13.99 21.17
CA ASN A 11 4.54 12.88 20.71
C ASN A 11 4.75 12.70 19.19
N PRO A 12 5.40 11.61 18.72
CA PRO A 12 5.71 11.45 17.30
C PRO A 12 4.47 11.08 16.47
N SER A 13 3.32 10.86 17.13
CA SER A 13 2.10 10.38 16.49
C SER A 13 1.55 11.31 15.39
N PRO A 14 1.53 12.66 15.51
CA PRO A 14 1.01 13.50 14.43
C PRO A 14 1.88 13.41 13.17
N ALA A 15 3.20 13.30 13.35
CA ALA A 15 4.13 13.13 12.23
C ALA A 15 4.00 11.75 11.57
N ARG A 16 3.68 10.70 12.34
CA ARG A 16 3.41 9.36 11.80
C ARG A 16 2.07 9.31 11.07
N MET A 17 1.02 9.91 11.63
CA MET A 17 -0.28 10.03 10.96
C MET A 17 -0.18 10.77 9.62
N ALA A 18 0.49 11.93 9.58
CA ALA A 18 0.68 12.68 8.34
C ALA A 18 1.45 11.88 7.27
N ARG A 19 2.44 11.07 7.67
CA ARG A 19 3.17 10.18 6.75
C ARG A 19 2.30 9.03 6.24
N ALA A 20 1.48 8.45 7.10
CA ALA A 20 0.57 7.36 6.72
C ALA A 20 -0.51 7.85 5.74
N GLU A 21 -1.06 9.05 5.94
CA GLU A 21 -2.02 9.64 5.00
C GLU A 21 -1.39 9.95 3.62
N GLN A 22 -0.18 10.53 3.61
CA GLN A 22 0.57 10.71 2.36
C GLN A 22 0.89 9.38 1.67
N LYS A 23 1.20 8.34 2.45
CA LYS A 23 1.46 7.00 1.92
C LYS A 23 0.20 6.40 1.31
N TYR A 24 -0.95 6.54 1.95
CA TYR A 24 -2.23 6.07 1.44
C TYR A 24 -2.56 6.67 0.06
N GLN A 25 -2.44 7.99 -0.09
CA GLN A 25 -2.67 8.67 -1.37
C GLN A 25 -1.72 8.20 -2.49
N ARG A 26 -0.48 7.84 -2.16
CA ARG A 26 0.45 7.28 -3.14
C ARG A 26 0.09 5.85 -3.51
N LEU A 27 -0.31 5.04 -2.52
CA LEU A 27 -0.71 3.65 -2.75
C LEU A 27 -1.97 3.55 -3.61
N SER A 28 -2.92 4.49 -3.49
CA SER A 28 -4.11 4.51 -4.34
C SER A 28 -3.78 4.70 -5.82
N HIS A 29 -2.88 5.64 -6.16
CA HIS A 29 -2.43 5.81 -7.55
C HIS A 29 -1.71 4.55 -8.07
N ILE A 30 -0.87 3.92 -7.24
CA ILE A 30 -0.18 2.68 -7.62
C ILE A 30 -1.17 1.54 -7.87
N LEU A 31 -2.26 1.43 -7.09
CA LEU A 31 -3.31 0.43 -7.34
C LEU A 31 -4.01 0.65 -8.67
N GLU A 32 -4.30 1.90 -9.03
CA GLU A 32 -4.91 2.26 -10.32
C GLU A 32 -3.98 1.90 -11.48
N ASP A 33 -2.71 2.31 -11.41
CA ASP A 33 -1.69 1.98 -12.41
C ASP A 33 -1.53 0.47 -12.59
N LEU A 34 -1.49 -0.29 -11.48
CA LEU A 34 -1.38 -1.75 -11.52
C LEU A 34 -2.63 -2.39 -12.14
N ARG A 35 -3.82 -1.86 -11.85
CA ARG A 35 -5.05 -2.34 -12.47
C ARG A 35 -5.04 -2.10 -13.98
N GLU A 36 -4.65 -0.92 -14.43
CA GLU A 36 -4.55 -0.59 -15.86
C GLU A 36 -3.52 -1.48 -16.56
N ALA A 37 -2.37 -1.71 -15.93
CA ALA A 37 -1.34 -2.61 -16.45
C ALA A 37 -1.84 -4.06 -16.55
N ILE A 38 -2.63 -4.53 -15.58
CA ILE A 38 -3.25 -5.87 -15.61
C ILE A 38 -4.25 -5.96 -16.78
N ASP A 39 -5.11 -4.97 -16.95
CA ASP A 39 -6.09 -4.95 -18.04
C ASP A 39 -5.41 -4.91 -19.41
N THR A 40 -4.34 -4.13 -19.54
CA THR A 40 -3.49 -4.08 -20.74
C THR A 40 -2.85 -5.43 -21.03
N ALA A 41 -2.24 -6.06 -20.03
CA ALA A 41 -1.62 -7.38 -20.19
C ALA A 41 -2.66 -8.47 -20.54
N LYS A 42 -3.86 -8.40 -19.95
CA LYS A 42 -4.96 -9.31 -20.29
C LYS A 42 -5.40 -9.16 -21.75
N GLY A 43 -5.41 -7.94 -22.28
CA GLY A 43 -5.70 -7.69 -23.70
C GLY A 43 -4.73 -8.39 -24.66
N LEU A 44 -3.50 -8.66 -24.21
CA LEU A 44 -2.46 -9.32 -25.01
C LEU A 44 -2.48 -10.85 -24.90
N LEU A 45 -3.38 -11.45 -24.11
CA LEU A 45 -3.45 -12.91 -23.94
C LEU A 45 -3.89 -13.65 -25.22
N SER A 46 -4.66 -12.98 -26.08
CA SER A 46 -5.12 -13.52 -27.36
C SER A 46 -4.28 -13.03 -28.54
N HIS A 47 -3.07 -12.51 -28.29
CA HIS A 47 -2.18 -12.02 -29.33
C HIS A 47 -1.72 -13.16 -30.26
N GLU A 48 -1.61 -12.88 -31.55
CA GLU A 48 -1.33 -13.87 -32.61
C GLU A 48 0.04 -14.54 -32.42
N ASP A 49 1.04 -13.76 -32.01
CA ASP A 49 2.37 -14.27 -31.64
C ASP A 49 2.34 -14.97 -30.26
N PRO A 50 2.61 -16.29 -30.19
CA PRO A 50 2.61 -17.04 -28.94
C PRO A 50 3.65 -16.55 -27.92
N ALA A 51 4.78 -15.99 -28.37
CA ALA A 51 5.79 -15.47 -27.47
C ALA A 51 5.29 -14.23 -26.73
N THR A 52 4.52 -13.37 -27.41
CA THR A 52 3.84 -12.21 -26.82
C THR A 52 2.76 -12.65 -25.85
N ALA A 53 1.92 -13.62 -26.21
CA ALA A 53 0.87 -14.15 -25.32
C ALA A 53 1.46 -14.76 -24.03
N LEU A 54 2.57 -15.49 -24.13
CA LEU A 54 3.26 -16.06 -22.97
C LEU A 54 3.82 -14.98 -22.03
N LYS A 55 4.43 -13.92 -22.59
CA LYS A 55 4.91 -12.77 -21.80
C LYS A 55 3.76 -12.09 -21.08
N ALA A 56 2.64 -11.88 -21.78
CA ALA A 56 1.42 -11.30 -21.21
C ALA A 56 0.90 -12.13 -20.02
N ALA A 57 0.80 -13.45 -20.16
CA ALA A 57 0.37 -14.34 -19.08
C ALA A 57 1.27 -14.23 -17.84
N ASN A 58 2.59 -14.21 -18.03
CA ASN A 58 3.54 -14.02 -16.93
C ASN A 58 3.39 -12.62 -16.29
N SER A 59 3.25 -11.56 -17.10
CA SER A 59 3.03 -10.20 -16.61
C SER A 59 1.76 -10.08 -15.77
N VAL A 60 0.65 -10.70 -16.19
CA VAL A 60 -0.60 -10.72 -15.40
C VAL A 60 -0.36 -11.32 -14.01
N GLY A 61 0.35 -12.45 -13.93
CA GLY A 61 0.68 -13.07 -12.64
C GLY A 61 1.53 -12.16 -11.73
N GLN A 62 2.57 -11.55 -12.28
CA GLN A 62 3.46 -10.65 -11.52
C GLN A 62 2.75 -9.38 -11.04
N LEU A 63 1.91 -8.79 -11.90
CA LEU A 63 1.14 -7.60 -11.57
C LEU A 63 0.05 -7.89 -10.55
N ALA A 64 -0.64 -9.04 -10.65
CA ALA A 64 -1.63 -9.44 -9.66
C ALA A 64 -1.03 -9.61 -8.26
N ILE A 65 0.16 -10.22 -8.16
CA ILE A 65 0.88 -10.33 -6.88
C ILE A 65 1.25 -8.95 -6.33
N SER A 66 1.74 -8.06 -7.19
CA SER A 66 2.07 -6.68 -6.79
C SER A 66 0.84 -5.91 -6.31
N TYR A 67 -0.29 -6.05 -6.99
CA TYR A 67 -1.56 -5.42 -6.63
C TYR A 67 -2.01 -5.84 -5.23
N VAL A 68 -2.01 -7.14 -4.93
CA VAL A 68 -2.37 -7.66 -3.61
C VAL A 68 -1.47 -7.08 -2.51
N ARG A 69 -0.15 -7.02 -2.74
CA ARG A 69 0.80 -6.46 -1.75
C ARG A 69 0.55 -4.99 -1.45
N VAL A 70 0.25 -4.20 -2.48
CA VAL A 70 -0.05 -2.76 -2.32
C VAL A 70 -1.36 -2.60 -1.55
N TYR A 71 -2.37 -3.38 -1.89
CA TYR A 71 -3.66 -3.39 -1.20
C TYR A 71 -3.51 -3.74 0.29
N GLU A 72 -2.81 -4.84 0.61
CA GLU A 72 -2.54 -5.28 1.98
C GLU A 72 -1.76 -4.22 2.77
N THR A 73 -0.81 -3.54 2.12
CA THR A 73 -0.08 -2.44 2.76
C THR A 73 -1.03 -1.30 3.13
N GLY A 74 -1.93 -0.91 2.24
CA GLY A 74 -2.92 0.14 2.51
C GLY A 74 -3.85 -0.22 3.69
N GLU A 75 -4.30 -1.47 3.75
CA GLU A 75 -5.09 -2.00 4.88
C GLU A 75 -4.34 -1.92 6.21
N ILE A 76 -3.06 -2.31 6.22
CA ILE A 76 -2.22 -2.28 7.43
C ILE A 76 -2.01 -0.84 7.91
N GLU A 77 -1.69 0.08 7.00
CA GLU A 77 -1.50 1.51 7.34
C GLU A 77 -2.77 2.13 7.90
N THR A 78 -3.93 1.79 7.32
CA THR A 78 -5.24 2.27 7.81
C THR A 78 -5.52 1.76 9.22
N ARG A 79 -5.25 0.47 9.49
CA ARG A 79 -5.41 -0.10 10.83
C ARG A 79 -4.47 0.54 11.84
N LEU A 80 -3.23 0.82 11.44
CA LEU A 80 -2.25 1.50 12.30
C LEU A 80 -2.74 2.92 12.66
N LEU A 81 -3.24 3.67 11.69
CA LEU A 81 -3.82 5.01 11.92
C LEU A 81 -4.95 4.97 12.96
N VAL A 82 -5.90 4.04 12.81
CA VAL A 82 -7.02 3.89 13.77
C VAL A 82 -6.50 3.59 15.19
N LEU A 83 -5.48 2.75 15.31
CA LEU A 83 -4.87 2.43 16.61
C LEU A 83 -4.11 3.63 17.21
N GLU A 84 -3.38 4.39 16.39
CA GLU A 84 -2.68 5.60 16.84
C GLU A 84 -3.65 6.70 17.29
N GLU A 85 -4.77 6.88 16.60
CA GLU A 85 -5.83 7.80 17.02
C GLU A 85 -6.49 7.37 18.32
N ALA A 86 -6.80 6.07 18.46
CA ALA A 86 -7.39 5.54 19.69
C ALA A 86 -6.44 5.72 20.89
N SER A 87 -5.13 5.51 20.69
CA SER A 87 -4.12 5.71 21.72
C SER A 87 -3.93 7.18 22.14
N GLN A 88 -4.22 8.15 21.27
CA GLN A 88 -4.14 9.58 21.63
C GLN A 88 -5.34 10.07 22.44
N ARG A 89 -6.48 9.36 22.37
CA ARG A 89 -7.72 9.73 23.07
C ARG A 89 -7.78 9.19 24.51
N GLN A 90 -6.86 8.30 24.89
CA GLN A 90 -6.70 7.75 26.24
C GLN A 90 -5.65 8.54 27.03
#